data_AF-A0A5C5VMK0-F1
#
_entry.id   AF-A0A5C5VMK0-F1
#
_cell.length_a   1.000
_cell.length_b   1.000
_cell.length_c   1.000
_cell.angle_alpha   90.00
_cell.angle_beta   90.00
_cell.angle_gamma   90.00
#
_symmetry.space_group_name_H-M   'P 1'
#
loop_
_entity.id
_entity.type
_entity.pdbx_description
1 polymer ?
#
loop_
_entity_poly.entity_id
_entity_poly.type
_entity_poly.pdbx_seq_one_letter_code
_entity_poly.pdbx_strand_id
1 'polypeptide(L)'
;MTPASRAPEGESNRCPLCGDAISISPSRPPGDAPCPNCGVLLWWPALQSDGGFAFLVGEGTLYEIAATTKEDAIATLVRQMVDQGGLDASLAPDALAALYRREEVGTTAIGGGVAIPHARIDGLDQVVGILGCAPHGVDFGSVDGAPVTHLFLLVGSQNDPSGYLRALEAVAKAIRAIR
;
A
#
# COMPACT_ATOMS: atom_id res chain seq x y z
N MET A 1 -0.85 22.63 -12.78
CA MET A 1 0.03 21.68 -13.50
C MET A 1 -0.82 20.96 -14.53
N THR A 2 -0.37 20.91 -15.78
CA THR A 2 -1.00 20.08 -16.81
C THR A 2 -0.68 18.62 -16.49
N PRO A 3 -1.67 17.71 -16.38
CA PRO A 3 -1.42 16.30 -16.12
C PRO A 3 -0.48 15.72 -17.19
N ALA A 4 0.44 14.86 -16.78
CA ALA A 4 1.23 14.11 -17.74
C ALA A 4 0.28 13.09 -18.42
N SER A 5 0.02 13.25 -19.72
CA SER A 5 -0.98 12.45 -20.44
C SER A 5 -0.44 11.97 -21.79
N ARG A 6 -0.73 10.72 -22.16
CA ARG A 6 -0.66 10.25 -23.56
C ARG A 6 -2.00 10.41 -24.30
N ALA A 7 -3.09 10.60 -23.55
CA ALA A 7 -4.44 10.86 -24.05
C ALA A 7 -5.02 12.02 -23.21
N PRO A 8 -5.02 13.27 -23.70
CA PRO A 8 -5.54 14.42 -22.95
C PRO A 8 -7.04 14.30 -22.59
N GLU A 9 -7.77 13.44 -23.30
CA GLU A 9 -9.14 13.03 -23.04
C GLU A 9 -9.31 11.87 -22.05
N GLY A 10 -8.21 11.28 -21.56
CA GLY A 10 -8.23 10.17 -20.61
C GLY A 10 -8.77 10.58 -19.24
N GLU A 11 -9.23 9.62 -18.45
CA GLU A 11 -9.70 9.87 -17.09
C GLU A 11 -8.54 10.37 -16.20
N SER A 12 -8.84 11.28 -15.27
CA SER A 12 -7.84 11.86 -14.37
C SER A 12 -7.57 10.95 -13.18
N ASN A 13 -6.30 10.72 -12.84
CA ASN A 13 -5.88 9.94 -11.67
C ASN A 13 -4.50 10.40 -11.17
N ARG A 14 -3.96 9.76 -10.13
CA ARG A 14 -2.56 9.88 -9.70
C ARG A 14 -1.87 8.54 -9.83
N CYS A 15 -0.60 8.57 -10.24
CA CYS A 15 0.22 7.38 -10.26
C CYS A 15 0.43 6.85 -8.82
N PRO A 16 0.12 5.58 -8.52
CA PRO A 16 0.26 5.04 -7.17
C PRO A 16 1.72 4.87 -6.71
N LEU A 17 2.69 5.05 -7.63
CA LEU A 17 4.12 4.93 -7.35
C LEU A 17 4.86 6.27 -7.34
N CYS A 18 4.50 7.23 -8.19
CA CYS A 18 5.20 8.52 -8.22
C CYS A 18 4.34 9.71 -7.79
N GLY A 19 3.05 9.50 -7.51
CA GLY A 19 2.13 10.54 -7.04
C GLY A 19 1.70 11.56 -8.11
N ASP A 20 2.31 11.52 -9.30
CA ASP A 20 2.02 12.48 -10.36
C ASP A 20 0.60 12.38 -10.90
N ALA A 21 0.02 13.55 -11.19
CA ALA A 21 -1.25 13.66 -11.88
C ALA A 21 -1.13 13.14 -13.31
N ILE A 22 -1.99 12.19 -13.64
CA ILE A 22 -2.06 11.51 -14.93
C ILE A 22 -3.46 11.67 -15.54
N SER A 23 -3.51 11.70 -16.87
CA SER A 23 -4.76 11.62 -17.64
C SER A 23 -4.56 10.55 -18.71
N ILE A 24 -5.16 9.37 -18.52
CA ILE A 24 -4.97 8.21 -19.40
C ILE A 24 -6.30 7.49 -19.58
N SER A 25 -6.53 6.93 -20.77
CA SER A 25 -7.72 6.10 -21.04
C SER A 25 -7.51 4.69 -20.49
N PRO A 26 -8.42 4.16 -19.64
CA PRO A 26 -8.33 2.78 -19.16
C PRO A 26 -8.39 1.79 -20.33
N SER A 27 -7.56 0.75 -20.25
CA SER A 27 -7.49 -0.35 -21.20
C SER A 27 -8.19 -1.60 -20.69
N ARG A 28 -8.53 -2.50 -21.62
CA ARG A 28 -8.98 -3.86 -21.30
C ARG A 28 -8.08 -4.87 -22.02
N PRO A 29 -7.35 -5.74 -21.30
CA PRO A 29 -7.31 -5.89 -19.84
C PRO A 29 -6.61 -4.70 -19.13
N PRO A 30 -6.93 -4.43 -17.84
CA PRO A 30 -6.31 -3.34 -17.10
C PRO A 30 -4.79 -3.56 -16.92
N GLY A 31 -4.05 -2.48 -16.65
CA GLY A 31 -2.63 -2.54 -16.29
C GLY A 31 -1.64 -2.54 -17.46
N ASP A 32 -2.05 -2.16 -18.67
CA ASP A 32 -1.13 -2.05 -19.83
C ASP A 32 -0.62 -0.61 -20.08
N ALA A 33 -1.13 0.39 -19.34
CA ALA A 33 -0.86 1.79 -19.61
C ALA A 33 0.32 2.29 -18.75
N PRO A 34 1.51 2.55 -19.30
CA PRO A 34 2.63 3.05 -18.49
C PRO A 34 2.40 4.50 -18.06
N CYS A 35 2.72 4.79 -16.81
CA CYS A 35 2.77 6.13 -16.26
C CYS A 35 3.70 6.99 -17.12
N PRO A 36 3.25 8.12 -17.64
CA PRO A 36 4.07 8.95 -18.52
C PRO A 36 5.25 9.61 -17.79
N ASN A 37 5.24 9.65 -16.46
CA ASN A 37 6.36 10.15 -15.67
C ASN A 37 7.35 9.03 -15.29
N CYS A 38 6.92 8.04 -14.50
CA CYS A 38 7.84 7.03 -13.95
C CYS A 38 7.85 5.71 -14.72
N GLY A 39 7.03 5.54 -15.75
CA GLY A 39 6.96 4.31 -16.55
C GLY A 39 6.25 3.13 -15.89
N VAL A 40 5.87 3.23 -14.60
CA VAL A 40 5.13 2.16 -13.92
C VAL A 40 3.81 1.87 -14.65
N LEU A 41 3.45 0.61 -14.81
CA LEU A 41 2.13 0.28 -15.33
C LEU A 41 1.07 0.87 -14.38
N LEU A 42 0.21 1.70 -14.94
CA LEU A 42 -0.92 2.29 -14.24
C LEU A 42 -1.98 1.22 -14.17
N TRP A 43 -2.08 0.67 -12.97
CA TRP A 43 -3.22 -0.08 -12.56
C TRP A 43 -4.32 0.95 -12.34
N TRP A 44 -5.16 1.15 -13.36
CA TRP A 44 -6.50 1.66 -13.06
C TRP A 44 -7.04 0.81 -11.92
N PRO A 45 -7.68 1.38 -10.89
CA PRO A 45 -8.39 0.58 -9.92
C PRO A 45 -9.63 -0.03 -10.61
N ALA A 46 -9.41 -0.97 -11.52
CA ALA A 46 -10.17 -2.20 -11.52
C ALA A 46 -9.65 -3.05 -10.35
N LEU A 47 -9.93 -2.59 -9.13
CA LEU A 47 -9.79 -3.39 -7.91
C LEU A 47 -10.86 -4.49 -7.84
N GLN A 48 -11.60 -4.74 -8.92
CA GLN A 48 -12.81 -5.57 -8.95
C GLN A 48 -12.89 -6.57 -10.13
N SER A 49 -11.80 -7.17 -10.62
CA SER A 49 -12.00 -8.30 -11.54
C SER A 49 -11.20 -9.58 -11.28
N ASP A 50 -10.09 -9.56 -10.53
CA ASP A 50 -9.34 -10.81 -10.23
C ASP A 50 -8.94 -10.97 -8.74
N GLY A 51 -9.71 -10.40 -7.81
CA GLY A 51 -9.67 -10.75 -6.37
C GLY A 51 -8.36 -10.52 -5.60
N GLY A 52 -7.29 -10.03 -6.25
CA GLY A 52 -5.95 -9.96 -5.66
C GLY A 52 -5.77 -8.91 -4.55
N PHE A 53 -6.55 -7.83 -4.57
CA PHE A 53 -6.42 -6.71 -3.61
C PHE A 53 -7.73 -6.39 -2.88
N ALA A 54 -8.68 -7.32 -2.84
CA ALA A 54 -9.98 -7.12 -2.17
C ALA A 54 -9.86 -6.75 -0.68
N PHE A 55 -8.69 -6.94 -0.08
CA PHE A 55 -8.38 -6.57 1.31
C PHE A 55 -8.03 -5.09 1.50
N LEU A 56 -7.82 -4.31 0.43
CA LEU A 56 -7.44 -2.89 0.57
C LEU A 56 -8.64 -2.02 0.94
N VAL A 57 -8.47 -1.21 1.97
CA VAL A 57 -9.48 -0.23 2.43
C VAL A 57 -9.47 1.03 1.56
N GLY A 58 -10.55 1.80 1.61
CA GLY A 58 -10.69 3.04 0.85
C GLY A 58 -10.49 2.85 -0.65
N GLU A 59 -10.95 1.71 -1.18
CA GLU A 59 -10.83 1.34 -2.60
C GLU A 59 -9.39 1.36 -3.13
N GLY A 60 -8.41 1.06 -2.26
CA GLY A 60 -6.99 1.07 -2.62
C GLY A 60 -6.43 2.48 -2.86
N THR A 61 -7.07 3.50 -2.29
CA THR A 61 -6.55 4.87 -2.29
C THR A 61 -5.16 4.91 -1.64
N LEU A 62 -4.25 5.63 -2.28
CA LEU A 62 -2.92 5.92 -1.74
C LEU A 62 -3.01 7.14 -0.82
N TYR A 63 -2.73 6.95 0.46
CA TYR A 63 -2.79 8.01 1.46
C TYR A 63 -1.42 8.66 1.64
N GLU A 64 -1.34 9.97 1.43
CA GLU A 64 -0.14 10.73 1.76
C GLU A 64 0.00 10.82 3.28
N ILE A 65 1.17 10.44 3.79
CA ILE A 65 1.50 10.48 5.21
C ILE A 65 2.68 11.41 5.46
N ALA A 66 2.56 12.25 6.49
CA ALA A 66 3.63 13.08 6.99
C ALA A 66 4.27 12.39 8.20
N ALA A 67 5.11 11.39 7.94
CA ALA A 67 5.85 10.65 8.96
C ALA A 67 7.35 10.69 8.65
N THR A 68 8.18 10.72 9.70
CA THR A 68 9.65 10.67 9.57
C THR A 68 10.24 9.41 10.20
N THR A 69 9.52 8.76 11.12
CA THR A 69 9.93 7.49 11.75
C THR A 69 8.99 6.35 11.34
N LYS A 70 9.51 5.12 11.42
CA LYS A 70 8.72 3.92 11.13
C LYS A 70 7.51 3.77 12.06
N GLU A 71 7.64 4.12 13.32
CA GLU A 71 6.57 4.01 14.32
C GLU A 71 5.43 4.97 13.97
N ASP A 72 5.75 6.21 13.63
CA ASP A 72 4.76 7.22 13.25
C ASP A 72 4.08 6.87 11.92
N ALA A 73 4.83 6.33 10.96
CA ALA A 73 4.27 5.85 9.69
C ALA A 73 3.27 4.70 9.91
N ILE A 74 3.64 3.71 10.72
CA ILE A 74 2.75 2.59 11.09
C ILE A 74 1.53 3.11 11.84
N ALA A 75 1.71 3.98 12.84
CA ALA A 75 0.61 4.54 13.65
C ALA A 75 -0.38 5.34 12.79
N THR A 76 0.13 6.15 11.88
CA THR A 76 -0.69 6.96 10.97
C THR A 76 -1.52 6.08 10.04
N LEU A 77 -0.93 5.02 9.48
CA LEU A 77 -1.65 4.12 8.59
C LEU A 77 -2.69 3.26 9.32
N VAL A 78 -2.41 2.80 10.55
CA VAL A 78 -3.42 2.11 11.36
C VAL A 78 -4.58 3.03 11.70
N ARG A 79 -4.33 4.30 12.05
CA ARG A 79 -5.40 5.29 12.25
C ARG A 79 -6.24 5.45 10.99
N GLN A 80 -5.59 5.57 9.83
CA GLN A 80 -6.29 5.67 8.56
C GLN A 80 -7.12 4.42 8.25
N MET A 81 -6.67 3.21 8.59
CA MET A 81 -7.48 1.98 8.45
C MET A 81 -8.77 2.04 9.28
N VAL A 82 -8.70 2.59 10.49
CA VAL A 82 -9.87 2.80 11.35
C VAL A 82 -10.81 3.85 10.74
N ASP A 83 -10.27 4.97 10.26
CA ASP A 83 -11.06 6.04 9.64
C ASP A 83 -11.79 5.57 8.38
N GLN A 84 -11.22 4.60 7.65
CA GLN A 84 -11.84 3.96 6.49
C GLN A 84 -12.79 2.82 6.84
N GLY A 85 -13.00 2.52 8.12
CA GLY A 85 -13.86 1.42 8.58
C GLY A 85 -13.32 0.02 8.27
N GLY A 86 -12.04 -0.10 7.91
CA GLY A 86 -11.42 -1.40 7.63
C GLY A 86 -10.90 -2.10 8.87
N LEU A 87 -10.63 -1.36 9.95
CA LEU A 87 -10.23 -1.90 11.24
C LEU A 87 -11.12 -1.32 12.34
N ASP A 88 -11.66 -2.17 13.21
CA ASP A 88 -12.39 -1.70 14.37
C ASP A 88 -11.45 -0.93 15.31
N ALA A 89 -11.90 0.23 15.83
CA ALA A 89 -11.10 1.08 16.69
C ALA A 89 -10.61 0.36 17.97
N SER A 90 -11.37 -0.63 18.47
CA SER A 90 -10.97 -1.44 19.62
C SER A 90 -9.79 -2.37 19.34
N LEU A 91 -9.56 -2.73 18.07
CA LEU A 91 -8.46 -3.61 17.64
C LEU A 91 -7.17 -2.83 17.30
N ALA A 92 -7.24 -1.51 17.17
CA ALA A 92 -6.09 -0.69 16.79
C ALA A 92 -4.88 -0.82 17.73
N PRO A 93 -5.03 -0.86 19.07
CA PRO A 93 -3.89 -1.06 19.98
C PRO A 93 -3.18 -2.40 19.76
N ASP A 94 -3.95 -3.47 19.55
CA ASP A 94 -3.41 -4.81 19.31
C ASP A 94 -2.71 -4.90 17.95
N ALA A 95 -3.28 -4.26 16.93
CA ALA A 95 -2.66 -4.13 15.61
C ALA A 95 -1.29 -3.43 15.70
N LEU A 96 -1.23 -2.29 16.38
CA LEU A 96 0.02 -1.55 16.58
C LEU A 96 1.06 -2.38 17.32
N ALA A 97 0.68 -2.99 18.45
CA ALA A 97 1.59 -3.81 19.24
C ALA A 97 2.10 -5.03 18.46
N ALA A 98 1.28 -5.63 17.60
CA ALA A 98 1.69 -6.75 16.74
C ALA A 98 2.63 -6.29 15.61
N LEU A 99 2.35 -5.14 14.98
CA LEU A 99 3.17 -4.56 13.93
C LEU A 99 4.56 -4.16 14.45
N TYR A 100 4.63 -3.48 15.60
CA TYR A 100 5.90 -3.11 16.21
C TYR A 100 6.74 -4.32 16.59
N ARG A 101 6.14 -5.32 17.26
CA ARG A 101 6.84 -6.58 17.58
C ARG A 101 7.37 -7.28 16.32
N ARG A 102 6.61 -7.26 15.21
CA ARG A 102 7.10 -7.82 13.94
C ARG A 102 8.29 -7.03 13.42
N GLU A 103 8.24 -5.71 13.47
CA GLU A 103 9.27 -4.83 12.94
C GLU A 103 10.58 -4.93 13.77
N GLU A 104 10.48 -5.17 15.08
CA GLU A 104 11.61 -5.43 15.98
C GLU A 104 12.41 -6.69 15.62
N VAL A 105 11.74 -7.73 15.11
CA VAL A 105 12.42 -8.97 14.62
C VAL A 105 13.33 -8.66 13.44
N GLY A 106 13.00 -7.64 12.66
CA GLY A 106 13.76 -7.20 11.50
C GLY A 106 12.90 -6.38 10.57
N THR A 107 13.55 -5.40 9.93
CA THR A 107 12.91 -4.44 9.03
C THR A 107 12.00 -5.10 8.01
N THR A 108 10.82 -4.54 7.80
CA THR A 108 9.93 -4.91 6.68
C THR A 108 10.17 -4.05 5.44
N ALA A 109 11.16 -3.15 5.48
CA ALA A 109 11.57 -2.36 4.32
C ALA A 109 12.54 -3.14 3.43
N ILE A 110 12.05 -3.55 2.26
CA ILE A 110 12.69 -4.50 1.34
C ILE A 110 13.57 -3.83 0.25
N GLY A 111 13.82 -2.53 0.38
CA GLY A 111 14.59 -1.71 -0.56
C GLY A 111 13.78 -1.23 -1.77
N GLY A 112 14.35 -0.27 -2.50
CA GLY A 112 13.68 0.42 -3.60
C GLY A 112 12.56 1.35 -3.14
N GLY A 113 12.66 1.89 -1.93
CA GLY A 113 11.67 2.82 -1.37
C GLY A 113 10.39 2.18 -0.84
N VAL A 114 10.34 0.85 -0.67
CA VAL A 114 9.12 0.12 -0.26
C VAL A 114 9.28 -0.57 1.09
N ALA A 115 8.26 -0.43 1.95
CA ALA A 115 8.05 -1.26 3.13
C ALA A 115 6.71 -2.00 3.10
N ILE A 116 6.67 -3.16 3.75
CA ILE A 116 5.45 -3.96 3.88
C ILE A 116 5.22 -4.29 5.37
N PRO A 117 4.86 -3.32 6.23
CA PRO A 117 4.58 -3.61 7.64
C PRO A 117 3.38 -4.55 7.75
N HIS A 118 3.54 -5.71 8.37
CA HIS A 118 2.48 -6.71 8.41
C HIS A 118 2.43 -7.46 9.73
N ALA A 119 1.24 -7.76 10.23
CA ALA A 119 1.09 -8.62 11.39
C ALA A 119 -0.27 -9.35 11.38
N ARG A 120 -0.41 -10.36 12.23
CA ARG A 120 -1.70 -11.01 12.49
C ARG A 120 -2.15 -10.72 13.91
N ILE A 121 -3.45 -10.51 14.09
CA ILE A 121 -4.10 -10.26 15.39
C ILE A 121 -5.32 -11.15 15.59
N ASP A 122 -5.70 -11.31 16.85
CA ASP A 122 -6.99 -11.91 17.22
C ASP A 122 -8.14 -10.91 17.02
N GLY A 123 -9.37 -11.41 16.90
CA GLY A 123 -10.57 -10.56 16.79
C GLY A 123 -10.82 -9.95 15.40
N LEU A 124 -9.93 -10.19 14.43
CA LEU A 124 -10.14 -9.79 13.03
C LEU A 124 -10.66 -10.98 12.21
N ASP A 125 -11.65 -10.78 11.35
CA ASP A 125 -12.26 -11.86 10.55
C ASP A 125 -11.48 -12.18 9.27
N GLN A 126 -10.89 -11.16 8.65
CA GLN A 126 -10.19 -11.27 7.37
C GLN A 126 -9.00 -10.31 7.33
N VAL A 127 -8.10 -10.52 6.37
CA VAL A 127 -6.99 -9.58 6.16
C VAL A 127 -7.50 -8.23 5.65
N VAL A 128 -6.90 -7.17 6.17
CA VAL A 128 -7.19 -5.78 5.81
C VAL A 128 -5.85 -5.09 5.51
N GLY A 129 -5.80 -4.29 4.47
CA GLY A 129 -4.60 -3.57 4.07
C GLY A 129 -4.85 -2.13 3.69
N ILE A 130 -3.78 -1.34 3.70
CA ILE A 130 -3.81 0.07 3.32
C ILE A 130 -2.51 0.48 2.62
N LEU A 131 -2.63 1.45 1.72
CA LEU A 131 -1.51 2.01 0.96
C LEU A 131 -1.13 3.39 1.49
N GLY A 132 0.14 3.57 1.82
CA GLY A 132 0.71 4.84 2.26
C GLY A 132 1.80 5.35 1.32
N CYS A 133 1.85 6.66 1.13
CA CYS A 133 2.93 7.35 0.44
C CYS A 133 3.54 8.40 1.37
N ALA A 134 4.86 8.36 1.56
CA ALA A 134 5.61 9.37 2.31
C ALA A 134 6.55 10.10 1.34
N PRO A 135 6.14 11.22 0.74
CA PRO A 135 6.91 11.90 -0.31
C PRO A 135 8.30 12.35 0.14
N HIS A 136 8.45 12.63 1.43
CA HIS A 136 9.71 13.06 2.05
C HIS A 136 10.59 11.91 2.53
N GLY A 137 10.10 10.67 2.42
CA GLY A 137 10.79 9.48 2.90
C GLY A 137 10.66 9.28 4.41
N VAL A 138 10.60 8.03 4.82
CA VAL A 138 10.62 7.58 6.22
C VAL A 138 11.90 6.81 6.46
N ASP A 139 12.61 7.09 7.57
CA ASP A 139 13.66 6.19 8.02
C ASP A 139 13.02 4.91 8.57
N PHE A 140 13.09 3.87 7.75
CA PHE A 140 12.56 2.55 8.07
C PHE A 140 13.66 1.52 8.31
N GLY A 141 14.94 1.92 8.28
CA GLY A 141 16.07 1.01 8.30
C GLY A 141 15.99 -0.02 7.15
N SER A 142 15.84 0.45 5.91
CA SER A 142 15.72 -0.45 4.75
C SER A 142 17.01 -1.22 4.47
N VAL A 143 16.87 -2.40 3.87
CA VAL A 143 18.01 -3.30 3.55
C VAL A 143 19.04 -2.68 2.61
N ASP A 144 18.65 -1.68 1.80
CA ASP A 144 19.53 -0.93 0.90
C ASP A 144 19.96 0.43 1.46
N GLY A 145 19.53 0.76 2.69
CA GLY A 145 19.78 2.04 3.36
C GLY A 145 18.98 3.22 2.79
N ALA A 146 18.10 3.01 1.80
CA ALA A 146 17.29 4.07 1.23
C ALA A 146 16.06 4.37 2.11
N PRO A 147 15.57 5.63 2.12
CA PRO A 147 14.33 5.97 2.81
C PRO A 147 13.13 5.31 2.12
N VAL A 148 12.12 4.96 2.90
CA VAL A 148 10.87 4.38 2.41
C VAL A 148 9.92 5.50 1.99
N THR A 149 9.43 5.43 0.75
CA THR A 149 8.43 6.37 0.22
C THR A 149 7.06 5.72 0.03
N HIS A 150 6.98 4.39 0.03
CA HIS A 150 5.75 3.63 -0.16
C HIS A 150 5.60 2.54 0.91
N LEU A 151 4.42 2.45 1.50
CA LEU A 151 4.09 1.48 2.54
C LEU A 151 2.86 0.68 2.14
N PHE A 152 2.97 -0.64 2.23
CA PHE A 152 1.86 -1.58 2.10
C PHE A 152 1.62 -2.21 3.46
N LEU A 153 0.74 -1.61 4.27
CA LEU A 153 0.48 -2.11 5.63
C LEU A 153 -0.64 -3.15 5.59
N LEU A 154 -0.42 -4.31 6.20
CA LEU A 154 -1.39 -5.41 6.28
C LEU A 154 -1.64 -5.84 7.74
N VAL A 155 -2.91 -5.97 8.12
CA VAL A 155 -3.33 -6.59 9.38
C VAL A 155 -4.17 -7.82 9.03
N GLY A 156 -3.67 -8.99 9.38
CA GLY A 156 -4.30 -10.28 9.10
C GLY A 156 -5.05 -10.86 10.29
N SER A 157 -6.05 -11.70 10.00
CA SER A 157 -6.66 -12.56 11.02
C SER A 157 -5.72 -13.71 11.41
N GLN A 158 -5.67 -14.07 12.69
CA GLN A 158 -5.07 -15.34 13.11
C GLN A 158 -5.84 -16.57 12.60
N ASN A 159 -7.15 -16.44 12.37
CA ASN A 159 -8.03 -17.52 11.93
C ASN A 159 -8.02 -17.74 10.41
N ASP A 160 -7.45 -16.82 9.63
CA ASP A 160 -7.27 -16.96 8.17
C ASP A 160 -5.81 -16.81 7.73
N PRO A 161 -4.94 -17.81 8.02
CA PRO A 161 -3.55 -17.80 7.54
C PRO A 161 -3.44 -17.78 6.02
N SER A 162 -4.38 -18.43 5.32
CA SER A 162 -4.34 -18.55 3.85
C SER A 162 -4.69 -17.24 3.15
N GLY A 163 -5.71 -16.50 3.60
CA GLY A 163 -6.00 -15.16 3.10
C GLY A 163 -4.84 -14.19 3.33
N TYR A 164 -4.23 -14.25 4.52
CA TYR A 164 -3.05 -13.45 4.84
C TYR A 164 -1.87 -13.72 3.89
N LEU A 165 -1.54 -14.99 3.62
CA LEU A 165 -0.47 -15.34 2.68
C LEU A 165 -0.80 -14.92 1.24
N ARG A 166 -2.07 -15.05 0.81
CA ARG A 166 -2.51 -14.58 -0.51
C ARG A 166 -2.35 -13.06 -0.65
N ALA A 167 -2.64 -12.29 0.40
CA ALA A 167 -2.44 -10.85 0.40
C ALA A 167 -0.96 -10.46 0.28
N LEU A 168 -0.08 -11.10 1.04
CA LEU A 168 1.37 -10.90 0.90
C LEU A 168 1.89 -11.28 -0.49
N GLU A 169 1.39 -12.38 -1.06
CA GLU A 169 1.75 -12.80 -2.41
C GLU A 169 1.32 -11.76 -3.47
N ALA A 170 0.12 -11.19 -3.33
CA ALA A 170 -0.39 -10.15 -4.21
C ALA A 170 0.48 -8.89 -4.15
N VAL A 171 0.81 -8.41 -2.94
CA VAL A 171 1.72 -7.27 -2.74
C VAL A 171 3.10 -7.57 -3.34
N ALA A 172 3.67 -8.74 -3.08
CA ALA A 172 4.98 -9.11 -3.62
C ALA A 172 4.98 -9.20 -5.17
N LYS A 173 3.89 -9.68 -5.78
CA LYS A 173 3.72 -9.68 -7.25
C LYS A 173 3.66 -8.26 -7.79
N ALA A 174 2.90 -7.38 -7.17
CA ALA A 174 2.81 -5.99 -7.59
C ALA A 174 4.17 -5.28 -7.52
N ILE A 175 4.93 -5.46 -6.43
CA ILE A 175 6.26 -4.86 -6.29
C ILE A 175 7.22 -5.37 -7.37
N ARG A 176 7.20 -6.67 -7.70
CA ARG A 176 8.05 -7.23 -8.77
C ARG A 176 7.72 -6.68 -10.15
N ALA A 177 6.46 -6.34 -10.41
CA ALA A 177 6.05 -5.77 -11.69
C ALA A 177 6.51 -4.30 -11.88
N ILE A 178 7.06 -3.69 -10.83
CA ILE A 178 7.46 -2.28 -10.78
C ILE A 178 8.99 -2.12 -10.81
N ARG A 179 9.74 -3.19 -10.54
CA ARG A 179 11.20 -3.26 -10.67
C ARG A 179 11.60 -3.71 -12.07
#